data_AF-A0A1Q3TER9-F1
#
_entry.id   AF-A0A1Q3TER9-F1
#
_cell.length_a   1.000
_cell.length_b   1.000
_cell.length_c   1.000
_cell.angle_alpha   90.00
_cell.angle_beta   90.00
_cell.angle_gamma   90.00
#
_symmetry.space_group_name_H-M   'P 1'
#
loop_
_entity.id
_entity.type
_entity.pdbx_description
1 polymer ?
#
loop_
_entity_poly.entity_id
_entity_poly.type
_entity_poly.pdbx_seq_one_letter_code
_entity_poly.pdbx_strand_id
1 'polypeptide(L)'
;MGRKRSHLPGHIALLFVILALLGLVCGATAPVEAASAEAAPSDAASSLAAIAGGLADYSEINAAAVDAPTASQFLYVDGSGHGITGPILRFYTRTGGAERHGQPLSEPIRVGNHYLQYFQRSALEFYPDYVGTGTEVRFAALGHTAATESGLSLEQIEPFAGTDQKWYFPESGHSLAEPFLSFWRNEGGQDGLGLPISEEIAQDGPDGGQMTVQYFEDAALQRPRGSTNPAEVSFVPLGELQARAKLTPAQLAPVAKERFTAPRTVKVPSLMFHYVRIVDPKKDLLGYNLSIKPDNYLKFLDWVQQAGFNTVTVGQVYDYLQYGILLPDKPIQFRWDDGHDSDWFVYQEMKKRGMTATFFVISRRLELTPAQWQQIDQDGFEIGAHTRTHPDLRGVKDLAGEITGSKTDLEAMLGHPVRSFAYPSGKYNDTVVKVVRDSGFAVAVTTDGGYTWTTDLKLKEPVVSVTGQDSLESFCYKVRAGTASQFASSVNCNGLDAATTPSTNPQTAPPTGQPVTKK
;
A
#
# COMPACT_ATOMS: atom_id res chain seq x y z
N MET A 1 -2.98 51.99 -20.76
CA MET A 1 -4.05 52.63 -21.57
C MET A 1 -3.46 53.02 -22.91
N GLY A 2 -4.01 52.53 -24.03
CA GLY A 2 -3.60 52.94 -25.39
C GLY A 2 -3.65 51.80 -26.41
N ARG A 3 -4.77 51.70 -27.15
CA ARG A 3 -5.01 50.78 -28.28
C ARG A 3 -4.43 51.31 -29.60
N LYS A 4 -4.09 50.40 -30.52
CA LYS A 4 -4.40 50.34 -31.98
C LYS A 4 -3.65 49.13 -32.59
N ARG A 5 -4.28 48.00 -33.00
CA ARG A 5 -4.86 47.66 -34.33
C ARG A 5 -4.04 48.21 -35.52
N SER A 6 -3.68 47.51 -36.59
CA SER A 6 -3.97 46.17 -37.15
C SER A 6 -3.19 46.09 -38.49
N HIS A 7 -2.78 44.91 -38.98
CA HIS A 7 -3.14 44.41 -40.33
C HIS A 7 -2.47 43.08 -40.69
N LEU A 8 -3.32 42.13 -41.07
CA LEU A 8 -3.05 40.94 -41.88
C LEU A 8 -2.98 41.34 -43.38
N PRO A 9 -2.46 40.46 -44.26
CA PRO A 9 -3.38 39.68 -45.08
C PRO A 9 -2.93 38.24 -45.35
N GLY A 10 -3.88 37.38 -45.71
CA GLY A 10 -3.65 36.07 -46.34
C GLY A 10 -4.39 35.98 -47.67
N HIS A 11 -3.95 35.06 -48.56
CA HIS A 11 -4.77 34.02 -49.24
C HIS A 11 -4.11 33.41 -50.51
N ILE A 12 -4.11 32.05 -50.58
CA ILE A 12 -4.42 31.14 -51.74
C ILE A 12 -3.32 31.01 -52.85
N ALA A 13 -2.90 29.88 -53.46
CA ALA A 13 -3.39 28.52 -53.85
C ALA A 13 -2.17 27.52 -53.96
N LEU A 14 -2.18 26.21 -53.66
CA LEU A 14 -2.79 24.99 -54.25
C LEU A 14 -2.05 24.33 -55.48
N LEU A 15 -1.65 23.05 -55.28
CA LEU A 15 -1.65 21.86 -56.19
C LEU A 15 -0.38 21.36 -57.00
N PHE A 16 0.11 20.16 -56.59
CA PHE A 16 0.72 18.94 -57.24
C PHE A 16 1.60 18.94 -58.52
N VAL A 17 2.64 18.05 -58.54
CA VAL A 17 3.04 16.99 -59.55
C VAL A 17 4.27 16.21 -58.96
N ILE A 18 4.26 14.92 -58.56
CA ILE A 18 4.34 13.58 -59.25
C ILE A 18 5.69 13.18 -59.93
N LEU A 19 6.34 12.15 -59.33
CA LEU A 19 7.17 11.00 -59.78
C LEU A 19 8.16 11.02 -60.99
N ALA A 20 9.35 10.40 -60.76
CA ALA A 20 9.96 9.21 -61.45
C ALA A 20 11.52 9.29 -61.43
N LEU A 21 12.31 8.36 -60.86
CA LEU A 21 12.69 6.95 -61.17
C LEU A 21 13.88 6.76 -62.14
N LEU A 22 14.62 5.64 -61.92
CA LEU A 22 15.76 4.99 -62.63
C LEU A 22 17.16 5.28 -62.04
N GLY A 23 18.05 4.30 -61.77
CA GLY A 23 18.06 2.84 -61.90
C GLY A 23 19.50 2.28 -61.97
N LEU A 24 19.78 1.18 -61.26
CA LEU A 24 20.59 -0.03 -61.61
C LEU A 24 22.06 0.15 -62.15
N VAL A 25 23.15 -0.47 -61.66
CA VAL A 25 23.63 -1.89 -61.73
C VAL A 25 25.07 -1.93 -61.14
N CYS A 26 25.39 -2.73 -60.10
CA CYS A 26 26.06 -4.06 -60.06
C CYS A 26 27.59 -4.12 -60.29
N GLY A 27 28.29 -4.89 -59.44
CA GLY A 27 29.67 -5.35 -59.67
C GLY A 27 30.34 -5.94 -58.42
N ALA A 28 30.27 -7.26 -58.25
CA ALA A 28 30.85 -8.03 -57.15
C ALA A 28 32.28 -8.54 -57.47
N THR A 29 33.13 -8.68 -56.45
CA THR A 29 34.30 -9.58 -56.44
C THR A 29 34.64 -10.02 -55.00
N ALA A 30 34.81 -11.33 -54.80
CA ALA A 30 35.56 -11.99 -53.71
C ALA A 30 36.63 -12.89 -54.38
N PRO A 31 37.49 -13.69 -53.69
CA PRO A 31 37.84 -13.81 -52.25
C PRO A 31 39.39 -13.88 -52.00
N VAL A 32 39.87 -13.89 -50.74
CA VAL A 32 41.14 -14.56 -50.33
C VAL A 32 41.09 -14.96 -48.83
N GLU A 33 41.46 -16.21 -48.53
CA GLU A 33 41.66 -16.83 -47.20
C GLU A 33 42.99 -16.43 -46.53
N ALA A 34 43.02 -16.37 -45.19
CA ALA A 34 44.10 -16.95 -44.38
C ALA A 34 43.66 -17.12 -42.92
N ALA A 35 43.88 -18.32 -42.37
CA ALA A 35 43.54 -18.74 -41.02
C ALA A 35 44.68 -18.46 -40.01
N SER A 36 44.34 -18.18 -38.75
CA SER A 36 45.09 -18.69 -37.60
C SER A 36 44.26 -18.61 -36.31
N ALA A 37 44.36 -19.69 -35.52
CA ALA A 37 43.62 -20.05 -34.32
C ALA A 37 43.51 -18.98 -33.21
N GLU A 38 42.36 -18.94 -32.55
CA GLU A 38 42.20 -18.40 -31.20
C GLU A 38 41.17 -19.22 -30.40
N ALA A 39 41.49 -19.46 -29.13
CA ALA A 39 40.77 -20.31 -28.19
C ALA A 39 39.42 -19.70 -27.76
N ALA A 40 38.44 -20.57 -27.48
CA ALA A 40 37.10 -20.21 -27.04
C ALA A 40 37.08 -19.52 -25.64
N PRO A 41 36.33 -18.42 -25.44
CA PRO A 41 35.84 -18.00 -24.15
C PRO A 41 34.44 -18.59 -23.85
N SER A 42 34.19 -18.76 -22.56
CA SER A 42 33.11 -19.50 -21.91
C SER A 42 31.68 -18.96 -22.10
N ASP A 43 30.73 -19.87 -21.91
CA ASP A 43 29.25 -19.80 -21.92
C ASP A 43 28.56 -18.73 -21.03
N ALA A 44 29.20 -17.59 -20.72
CA ALA A 44 28.59 -16.54 -19.90
C ALA A 44 27.74 -15.53 -20.71
N ALA A 45 27.94 -15.42 -22.02
CA ALA A 45 27.24 -14.45 -22.86
C ALA A 45 25.85 -14.94 -23.35
N SER A 46 25.65 -16.26 -23.40
CA SER A 46 24.41 -16.89 -23.87
C SER A 46 23.29 -16.90 -22.81
N SER A 47 23.62 -16.76 -21.52
CA SER A 47 22.63 -16.66 -20.43
C SER A 47 22.11 -15.23 -20.19
N LEU A 48 22.87 -14.19 -20.54
CA LEU A 48 22.45 -12.79 -20.44
C LEU A 48 21.47 -12.37 -21.56
N ALA A 49 21.61 -12.94 -22.76
CA ALA A 49 20.71 -12.66 -23.88
C ALA A 49 19.29 -13.22 -23.67
N ALA A 50 19.13 -14.29 -22.87
CA ALA A 50 17.82 -14.85 -22.55
C ALA A 50 17.04 -14.02 -21.51
N ILE A 51 17.72 -13.18 -20.73
CA ILE A 51 17.11 -12.28 -19.74
C ILE A 51 16.78 -10.92 -20.36
N ALA A 52 17.60 -10.47 -21.33
CA ALA A 52 17.39 -9.21 -22.04
C ALA A 52 16.18 -9.21 -23.00
N GLY A 53 15.74 -10.38 -23.47
CA GLY A 53 14.64 -10.52 -24.43
C GLY A 53 13.24 -10.16 -23.90
N GLY A 54 13.09 -9.90 -22.59
CA GLY A 54 11.82 -9.51 -21.97
C GLY A 54 11.69 -8.04 -21.56
N LEU A 55 12.72 -7.21 -21.79
CA LEU A 55 12.81 -5.85 -21.20
C LEU A 55 12.51 -4.71 -22.19
N ALA A 56 12.15 -5.00 -23.44
CA ALA A 56 12.04 -3.99 -24.49
C ALA A 56 10.66 -3.29 -24.61
N ASP A 57 9.70 -3.55 -23.72
CA ASP A 57 8.33 -3.01 -23.86
C ASP A 57 7.75 -2.38 -22.59
N TYR A 58 8.50 -1.45 -21.97
CA TYR A 58 8.06 -0.76 -20.74
C TYR A 58 8.22 0.76 -20.74
N SER A 59 8.39 1.40 -21.91
CA SER A 59 8.54 2.86 -22.00
C SER A 59 7.24 3.65 -22.08
N GLU A 60 6.05 3.04 -21.99
CA GLU A 60 4.76 3.75 -22.09
C GLU A 60 3.75 3.39 -20.99
N ILE A 61 4.03 3.72 -19.73
CA ILE A 61 2.99 3.73 -18.68
C ILE A 61 2.70 5.19 -18.31
N ASN A 62 1.69 5.76 -18.96
CA ASN A 62 1.13 7.08 -18.65
C ASN A 62 0.40 7.08 -17.30
N ALA A 63 0.52 8.19 -16.56
CA ALA A 63 0.04 8.37 -15.18
C ALA A 63 -1.47 8.71 -15.04
N ALA A 64 -2.36 8.08 -15.82
CA ALA A 64 -3.81 8.33 -15.70
C ALA A 64 -4.60 7.03 -15.85
N ALA A 65 -5.44 6.72 -14.86
CA ALA A 65 -6.31 5.53 -14.75
C ALA A 65 -5.58 4.22 -15.16
N VAL A 66 -4.95 3.59 -14.18
CA VAL A 66 -4.17 2.37 -14.40
C VAL A 66 -5.11 1.24 -14.84
N ASP A 67 -4.90 0.70 -16.03
CA ASP A 67 -5.58 -0.50 -16.50
C ASP A 67 -5.49 -1.63 -15.47
N ALA A 68 -6.46 -2.55 -15.51
CA ALA A 68 -6.46 -3.77 -14.72
C ALA A 68 -5.09 -4.47 -14.76
N PRO A 69 -4.62 -5.10 -13.66
CA PRO A 69 -3.29 -5.66 -13.61
C PRO A 69 -2.98 -6.58 -14.79
N THR A 70 -1.77 -6.44 -15.31
CA THR A 70 -1.21 -7.29 -16.37
C THR A 70 -0.11 -8.15 -15.77
N ALA A 71 0.22 -9.28 -16.42
CA ALA A 71 1.29 -10.17 -15.96
C ALA A 71 2.64 -9.45 -15.78
N SER A 72 2.85 -8.36 -16.53
CA SER A 72 4.01 -7.48 -16.43
C SER A 72 4.12 -6.66 -15.13
N GLN A 73 3.07 -6.65 -14.30
CA GLN A 73 3.06 -5.95 -13.02
C GLN A 73 3.42 -6.84 -11.83
N PHE A 74 3.86 -8.08 -12.07
CA PHE A 74 4.25 -9.04 -11.05
C PHE A 74 5.65 -9.59 -11.33
N LEU A 75 6.48 -9.64 -10.29
CA LEU A 75 7.75 -10.34 -10.30
C LEU A 75 7.78 -11.29 -9.11
N TYR A 76 7.81 -12.60 -9.37
CA TYR A 76 8.04 -13.61 -8.34
C TYR A 76 9.49 -14.06 -8.38
N VAL A 77 10.16 -14.05 -7.23
CA VAL A 77 11.56 -14.47 -7.10
C VAL A 77 11.60 -15.86 -6.50
N ASP A 78 11.81 -16.88 -7.34
CA ASP A 78 11.84 -18.29 -6.91
C ASP A 78 12.87 -18.56 -5.79
N GLY A 79 14.00 -17.84 -5.81
CA GLY A 79 15.07 -17.99 -4.81
C GLY A 79 14.74 -17.46 -3.41
N SER A 80 13.85 -16.48 -3.28
CA SER A 80 13.39 -15.98 -1.98
C SER A 80 11.98 -16.45 -1.62
N GLY A 81 11.20 -16.89 -2.62
CA GLY A 81 9.81 -17.31 -2.43
C GLY A 81 8.83 -16.14 -2.25
N HIS A 82 9.22 -14.93 -2.63
CA HIS A 82 8.45 -13.69 -2.46
C HIS A 82 8.21 -12.96 -3.78
N GLY A 83 7.14 -12.17 -3.83
CA GLY A 83 6.78 -11.40 -5.01
C GLY A 83 6.88 -9.88 -4.82
N ILE A 84 6.94 -9.16 -5.92
CA ILE A 84 6.93 -7.70 -5.98
C ILE A 84 5.87 -7.30 -7.00
N THR A 85 4.99 -6.36 -6.65
CA THR A 85 3.85 -6.01 -7.50
C THR A 85 3.66 -4.51 -7.70
N GLY A 86 2.97 -4.15 -8.78
CA GLY A 86 2.37 -2.84 -8.97
C GLY A 86 3.38 -1.67 -8.90
N PRO A 87 3.06 -0.58 -8.17
CA PRO A 87 3.96 0.57 -8.00
C PRO A 87 5.33 0.21 -7.39
N ILE A 88 5.38 -0.75 -6.45
CA ILE A 88 6.64 -1.15 -5.82
C ILE A 88 7.56 -1.80 -6.84
N LEU A 89 7.04 -2.67 -7.71
CA LEU A 89 7.84 -3.29 -8.77
C LEU A 89 8.42 -2.24 -9.73
N ARG A 90 7.61 -1.28 -10.17
CA ARG A 90 8.08 -0.21 -11.05
C ARG A 90 9.19 0.62 -10.40
N PHE A 91 9.03 0.95 -9.12
CA PHE A 91 10.05 1.67 -8.36
C PHE A 91 11.33 0.84 -8.26
N TYR A 92 11.23 -0.38 -7.72
CA TYR A 92 12.33 -1.34 -7.55
C TYR A 92 13.14 -1.51 -8.84
N THR A 93 12.49 -1.74 -9.98
CA THR A 93 13.18 -1.91 -11.27
C THR A 93 13.90 -0.63 -11.70
N ARG A 94 13.25 0.53 -11.59
CA ARG A 94 13.83 1.81 -11.99
C ARG A 94 15.02 2.22 -11.12
N THR A 95 15.05 1.82 -9.86
CA THR A 95 16.09 2.19 -8.90
C THR A 95 17.24 1.19 -8.79
N GLY A 96 17.34 0.19 -9.68
CA GLY A 96 18.49 -0.72 -9.75
C GLY A 96 18.20 -2.18 -9.38
N GLY A 97 16.94 -2.53 -9.10
CA GLY A 97 16.47 -3.89 -8.92
C GLY A 97 17.27 -4.69 -7.88
N ALA A 98 17.57 -5.95 -8.20
CA ALA A 98 18.23 -6.87 -7.27
C ALA A 98 19.67 -6.47 -6.93
N GLU A 99 20.34 -5.70 -7.78
CA GLU A 99 21.71 -5.22 -7.52
C GLU A 99 21.71 -4.24 -6.34
N ARG A 100 20.79 -3.28 -6.34
CA ARG A 100 20.68 -2.30 -5.24
C ARG A 100 19.90 -2.82 -4.04
N HIS A 101 18.69 -3.32 -4.26
CA HIS A 101 17.75 -3.66 -3.18
C HIS A 101 17.98 -5.06 -2.61
N GLY A 102 18.50 -5.97 -3.43
CA GLY A 102 18.52 -7.41 -3.15
C GLY A 102 17.19 -8.08 -3.43
N GLN A 103 17.06 -9.32 -2.97
CA GLN A 103 15.84 -10.10 -3.11
C GLN A 103 14.74 -9.64 -2.13
N PRO A 104 13.45 -9.76 -2.49
CA PRO A 104 12.36 -9.50 -1.56
C PRO A 104 12.36 -10.53 -0.42
N LEU A 105 12.10 -10.06 0.80
CA LEU A 105 12.07 -10.84 2.04
C LEU A 105 10.67 -10.96 2.64
N SER A 106 9.72 -10.18 2.14
CA SER A 106 8.34 -10.18 2.56
C SER A 106 7.44 -9.77 1.40
N GLU A 107 6.14 -9.98 1.56
CA GLU A 107 5.14 -9.27 0.78
C GLU A 107 4.97 -7.83 1.30
N PRO A 108 4.28 -6.93 0.59
CA PRO A 108 3.88 -5.64 1.14
C PRO A 108 2.99 -5.83 2.37
N ILE A 109 3.47 -5.36 3.52
CA ILE A 109 2.78 -5.46 4.82
C ILE A 109 2.16 -4.10 5.12
N ARG A 110 0.90 -4.08 5.56
CA ARG A 110 0.24 -2.81 5.90
C ARG A 110 0.76 -2.25 7.23
N VAL A 111 1.13 -0.97 7.24
CA VAL A 111 1.56 -0.20 8.41
C VAL A 111 0.77 1.11 8.39
N GLY A 112 -0.23 1.23 9.27
CA GLY A 112 -1.18 2.34 9.22
C GLY A 112 -1.92 2.41 7.87
N ASN A 113 -1.75 3.52 7.15
CA ASN A 113 -2.36 3.80 5.85
C ASN A 113 -1.48 3.45 4.62
N HIS A 114 -0.27 2.92 4.82
CA HIS A 114 0.65 2.57 3.74
C HIS A 114 1.11 1.11 3.84
N TYR A 115 1.84 0.65 2.83
CA TYR A 115 2.46 -0.67 2.81
C TYR A 115 3.98 -0.55 2.90
N LEU A 116 4.61 -1.47 3.61
CA LEU A 116 6.06 -1.60 3.71
C LEU A 116 6.47 -2.98 3.20
N GLN A 117 7.39 -3.03 2.24
CA GLN A 117 7.97 -4.28 1.75
C GLN A 117 9.47 -4.30 2.03
N TYR A 118 9.94 -5.39 2.65
CA TYR A 118 11.35 -5.57 2.96
C TYR A 118 12.08 -6.32 1.84
N PHE A 119 13.30 -5.86 1.57
CA PHE A 119 14.28 -6.51 0.71
C PHE A 119 15.57 -6.71 1.52
N GLN A 120 16.54 -7.44 0.99
CA GLN A 120 17.78 -7.73 1.74
C GLN A 120 18.52 -6.46 2.19
N ARG A 121 18.60 -5.43 1.34
CA ARG A 121 19.39 -4.21 1.61
C ARG A 121 18.55 -2.97 1.88
N SER A 122 17.30 -2.95 1.45
CA SER A 122 16.40 -1.81 1.57
C SER A 122 15.01 -2.23 2.04
N ALA A 123 14.17 -1.28 2.40
CA ALA A 123 12.73 -1.48 2.45
C ALA A 123 12.04 -0.34 1.69
N LEU A 124 10.92 -0.64 1.05
CA LEU A 124 10.17 0.30 0.23
C LEU A 124 8.79 0.53 0.85
N GLU A 125 8.47 1.80 1.07
CA GLU A 125 7.16 2.25 1.52
C GLU A 125 6.32 2.60 0.30
N PHE A 126 5.12 2.03 0.19
CA PHE A 126 4.13 2.36 -0.81
C PHE A 126 2.92 3.00 -0.15
N TYR A 127 2.62 4.23 -0.54
CA TYR A 127 1.47 5.01 -0.10
C TYR A 127 0.42 5.08 -1.22
N PRO A 128 -0.63 4.25 -1.15
CA PRO A 128 -1.68 4.19 -2.18
C PRO A 128 -2.40 5.53 -2.39
N ASP A 129 -2.44 6.36 -1.36
CA ASP A 129 -3.05 7.69 -1.33
C ASP A 129 -2.37 8.70 -2.25
N TYR A 130 -1.12 8.44 -2.65
CA TYR A 130 -0.34 9.32 -3.52
C TYR A 130 -0.10 8.71 -4.90
N VAL A 131 -0.80 7.64 -5.30
CA VAL A 131 -0.60 7.04 -6.63
C VAL A 131 -0.79 8.07 -7.74
N GLY A 132 0.19 8.15 -8.64
CA GLY A 132 0.20 9.09 -9.76
C GLY A 132 0.85 10.44 -9.46
N THR A 133 1.30 10.70 -8.23
CA THR A 133 2.05 11.94 -7.90
C THR A 133 3.54 11.82 -8.20
N GLY A 134 4.06 10.61 -8.41
CA GLY A 134 5.49 10.31 -8.53
C GLY A 134 6.18 10.12 -7.17
N THR A 135 5.46 10.28 -6.06
CA THR A 135 5.97 10.12 -4.68
C THR A 135 5.27 9.00 -3.92
N GLU A 136 4.54 8.13 -4.63
CA GLU A 136 3.79 7.02 -4.05
C GLU A 136 4.68 5.92 -3.47
N VAL A 137 5.90 5.74 -3.97
CA VAL A 137 6.86 4.78 -3.44
C VAL A 137 8.12 5.51 -3.02
N ARG A 138 8.63 5.19 -1.83
CA ARG A 138 9.79 5.82 -1.21
C ARG A 138 10.69 4.77 -0.56
N PHE A 139 11.95 5.11 -0.37
CA PHE A 139 12.81 4.36 0.53
C PHE A 139 12.32 4.55 1.96
N ALA A 140 12.28 3.45 2.72
CA ALA A 140 12.20 3.55 4.17
C ALA A 140 13.55 4.06 4.70
N ALA A 141 13.52 4.90 5.73
CA ALA A 141 14.71 5.47 6.38
C ALA A 141 15.45 4.42 7.25
N LEU A 142 15.90 3.33 6.64
CA LEU A 142 16.49 2.19 7.36
C LEU A 142 17.81 2.56 8.02
N GLY A 143 18.61 3.44 7.41
CA GLY A 143 19.88 3.88 7.97
C GLY A 143 19.68 4.72 9.22
N HIS A 144 18.77 5.70 9.19
CA HIS A 144 18.38 6.46 10.38
C HIS A 144 17.85 5.55 11.49
N THR A 145 16.97 4.62 11.13
CA THR A 145 16.38 3.68 12.09
C THR A 145 17.45 2.79 12.73
N ALA A 146 18.34 2.20 11.93
CA ALA A 146 19.42 1.34 12.43
C ALA A 146 20.42 2.10 13.31
N ALA A 147 20.79 3.33 12.93
CA ALA A 147 21.67 4.16 13.73
C ALA A 147 21.03 4.53 15.08
N THR A 148 19.74 4.88 15.09
CA THR A 148 19.01 5.20 16.32
C THR A 148 18.87 3.99 17.23
N GLU A 149 18.48 2.83 16.69
CA GLU A 149 18.28 1.59 17.45
C GLU A 149 19.59 1.02 18.02
N SER A 150 20.73 1.27 17.36
CA SER A 150 22.06 0.89 17.85
C SER A 150 22.68 1.87 18.85
N GLY A 151 22.00 3.00 19.12
CA GLY A 151 22.53 4.06 19.99
C GLY A 151 23.74 4.79 19.39
N LEU A 152 23.86 4.79 18.07
CA LEU A 152 24.91 5.50 17.35
C LEU A 152 24.78 7.01 17.59
N SER A 153 25.90 7.67 17.90
CA SER A 153 25.93 9.13 17.93
C SER A 153 25.82 9.69 16.52
N LEU A 154 24.82 10.56 16.29
CA LEU A 154 24.62 11.33 15.06
C LEU A 154 25.12 12.77 15.23
N GLU A 155 26.16 12.97 16.04
CA GLU A 155 26.74 14.29 16.25
C GLU A 155 27.37 14.81 14.95
N GLN A 156 26.98 16.04 14.60
CA GLN A 156 27.51 16.75 13.44
C GLN A 156 28.97 17.11 13.65
N ILE A 157 29.72 17.17 12.55
CA ILE A 157 31.13 17.56 12.58
C ILE A 157 31.32 19.03 12.17
N GLU A 158 32.46 19.60 12.52
CA GLU A 158 32.82 20.95 12.08
C GLU A 158 32.92 21.02 10.54
N PRO A 159 32.33 22.06 9.92
CA PRO A 159 32.40 22.25 8.47
C PRO A 159 33.84 22.36 7.97
N PHE A 160 34.12 21.76 6.81
CA PHE A 160 35.41 21.90 6.12
C PHE A 160 35.24 22.06 4.61
N ALA A 161 36.27 22.59 3.95
CA ALA A 161 36.29 22.74 2.50
C ALA A 161 36.39 21.37 1.81
N GLY A 162 35.41 21.04 0.99
CA GLY A 162 35.38 19.80 0.22
C GLY A 162 36.54 19.68 -0.77
N THR A 163 36.93 18.44 -1.07
CA THR A 163 37.90 18.03 -2.07
C THR A 163 37.30 16.90 -2.92
N ASP A 164 38.00 16.49 -3.97
CA ASP A 164 37.56 15.35 -4.79
C ASP A 164 37.50 14.03 -3.99
N GLN A 165 38.28 13.92 -2.90
CA GLN A 165 38.36 12.71 -2.08
C GLN A 165 37.56 12.75 -0.78
N LYS A 166 37.11 13.94 -0.36
CA LYS A 166 36.33 14.11 0.87
C LYS A 166 35.40 15.30 0.75
N TRP A 167 34.12 15.11 1.01
CA TRP A 167 33.09 16.13 0.85
C TRP A 167 32.27 16.29 2.12
N TYR A 168 32.05 17.54 2.54
CA TYR A 168 31.17 17.89 3.65
C TYR A 168 29.79 18.29 3.11
N PHE A 169 28.72 17.80 3.75
CA PHE A 169 27.34 18.06 3.39
C PHE A 169 26.71 18.98 4.44
N PRO A 170 26.59 20.29 4.18
CA PRO A 170 26.03 21.25 5.14
C PRO A 170 24.60 20.91 5.58
N GLU A 171 23.84 20.22 4.73
CA GLU A 171 22.45 19.84 4.96
C GLU A 171 22.31 18.81 6.08
N SER A 172 23.26 17.87 6.17
CA SER A 172 23.26 16.83 7.20
C SER A 172 24.24 17.10 8.34
N GLY A 173 25.29 17.90 8.09
CA GLY A 173 26.37 18.14 9.05
C GLY A 173 27.41 17.01 9.09
N HIS A 174 27.43 16.15 8.06
CA HIS A 174 28.31 14.99 7.96
C HIS A 174 29.12 15.00 6.67
N SER A 175 30.11 14.11 6.57
CA SER A 175 30.98 14.02 5.42
C SER A 175 31.11 12.62 4.85
N LEU A 176 31.49 12.56 3.57
CA LEU A 176 31.91 11.31 2.91
C LEU A 176 33.36 11.42 2.49
N ALA A 177 34.10 10.32 2.63
CA ALA A 177 35.45 10.16 2.10
C ALA A 177 35.51 8.98 1.13
N GLU A 178 36.56 8.93 0.31
CA GLU A 178 36.85 7.75 -0.50
C GLU A 178 37.14 6.51 0.36
N PRO A 179 36.72 5.30 -0.06
CA PRO A 179 35.95 4.99 -1.27
C PRO A 179 34.42 5.19 -1.22
N PHE A 180 33.82 5.53 -0.07
CA PHE A 180 32.35 5.65 0.02
C PHE A 180 31.79 6.80 -0.80
N LEU A 181 32.53 7.91 -0.95
CA LEU A 181 32.12 9.06 -1.75
C LEU A 181 31.88 8.68 -3.22
N SER A 182 32.82 7.98 -3.85
CA SER A 182 32.66 7.53 -5.24
C SER A 182 31.53 6.52 -5.39
N PHE A 183 31.39 5.58 -4.44
CA PHE A 183 30.29 4.63 -4.46
C PHE A 183 28.92 5.33 -4.36
N TRP A 184 28.76 6.24 -3.40
CA TRP A 184 27.53 7.01 -3.19
C TRP A 184 27.14 7.80 -4.45
N ARG A 185 28.11 8.44 -5.13
CA ARG A 185 27.86 9.16 -6.40
C ARG A 185 27.35 8.22 -7.50
N ASN A 186 27.91 7.02 -7.60
CA ASN A 186 27.53 6.05 -8.61
C ASN A 186 26.15 5.42 -8.35
N GLU A 187 25.74 5.32 -7.09
CA GLU A 187 24.44 4.76 -6.68
C GLU A 187 23.29 5.80 -6.63
N GLY A 188 23.46 6.95 -7.30
CA GLY A 188 22.43 7.98 -7.41
C GLY A 188 22.48 9.06 -6.33
N GLY A 189 23.51 9.08 -5.49
CA GLY A 189 23.74 10.14 -4.52
C GLY A 189 22.63 10.25 -3.48
N GLN A 190 22.10 11.47 -3.29
CA GLN A 190 21.06 11.74 -2.28
C GLN A 190 19.74 11.03 -2.62
N ASP A 191 19.33 11.02 -3.89
CA ASP A 191 18.15 10.26 -4.35
C ASP A 191 18.40 8.73 -4.30
N GLY A 192 19.67 8.37 -4.11
CA GLY A 192 20.19 7.03 -3.94
C GLY A 192 20.06 6.50 -2.50
N LEU A 193 20.95 6.99 -1.66
CA LEU A 193 21.16 6.47 -0.31
C LEU A 193 20.66 7.43 0.76
N GLY A 194 20.24 8.63 0.37
CA GLY A 194 20.09 9.77 1.25
C GLY A 194 21.43 10.46 1.55
N LEU A 195 21.37 11.50 2.38
CA LEU A 195 22.54 12.18 2.91
C LEU A 195 23.28 11.28 3.93
N PRO A 196 24.60 11.46 4.10
CA PRO A 196 25.30 10.83 5.22
C PRO A 196 24.73 11.35 6.55
N ILE A 197 24.52 10.45 7.51
CA ILE A 197 24.07 10.77 8.87
C ILE A 197 25.11 10.42 9.93
N SER A 198 26.25 9.87 9.52
CA SER A 198 27.36 9.53 10.39
C SER A 198 28.68 9.75 9.67
N GLU A 199 29.77 9.80 10.43
CA GLU A 199 31.11 9.57 9.89
C GLU A 199 31.39 8.06 9.70
N GLU A 200 32.56 7.72 9.16
CA GLU A 200 33.02 6.33 9.08
C GLU A 200 33.25 5.74 10.49
N ILE A 201 32.55 4.66 10.80
CA ILE A 201 32.58 3.98 12.09
C ILE A 201 33.22 2.61 11.93
N ALA A 202 34.07 2.27 12.88
CA ALA A 202 34.71 0.98 12.92
C ALA A 202 33.83 0.02 13.75
N GLN A 203 33.25 -1.00 13.12
CA GLN A 203 32.35 -1.95 13.78
C GLN A 203 32.58 -3.39 13.30
N ASP A 204 32.18 -4.37 14.10
CA ASP A 204 32.17 -5.75 13.68
C ASP A 204 30.97 -5.98 12.74
N GLY A 205 31.22 -6.58 11.59
CA GLY A 205 30.18 -6.98 10.64
C GLY A 205 29.37 -8.17 11.19
N PRO A 206 28.25 -8.52 10.53
CA PRO A 206 27.38 -9.63 10.96
C PRO A 206 28.12 -10.97 11.11
N ASP A 207 29.16 -11.19 10.31
CA ASP A 207 29.99 -12.40 10.32
C ASP A 207 31.25 -12.30 11.22
N GLY A 208 31.34 -11.25 12.05
CA GLY A 208 32.48 -10.99 12.94
C GLY A 208 33.73 -10.40 12.26
N GLY A 209 33.65 -10.07 10.96
CA GLY A 209 34.70 -9.36 10.25
C GLY A 209 34.82 -7.90 10.72
N GLN A 210 36.04 -7.36 10.82
CA GLN A 210 36.22 -5.95 11.15
C GLN A 210 35.91 -5.07 9.95
N MET A 211 34.84 -4.28 10.06
CA MET A 211 34.36 -3.41 9.00
C MET A 211 34.54 -1.94 9.36
N THR A 212 34.66 -1.12 8.32
CA THR A 212 34.36 0.31 8.37
C THR A 212 32.99 0.50 7.75
N VAL A 213 32.07 1.16 8.45
CA VAL A 213 30.67 1.35 8.05
C VAL A 213 30.32 2.82 8.11
N GLN A 214 29.53 3.28 7.15
CA GLN A 214 28.98 4.63 7.15
C GLN A 214 27.48 4.58 6.91
N TYR A 215 26.73 5.29 7.74
CA TYR A 215 25.27 5.34 7.68
C TYR A 215 24.81 6.57 6.88
N PHE A 216 23.74 6.34 6.12
CA PHE A 216 23.01 7.34 5.35
C PHE A 216 21.56 7.33 5.83
N GLU A 217 20.70 8.22 5.31
CA GLU A 217 19.29 8.25 5.71
C GLU A 217 18.58 6.91 5.42
N ASP A 218 18.79 6.35 4.23
CA ASP A 218 18.04 5.19 3.73
C ASP A 218 18.83 3.87 3.76
N ALA A 219 20.16 3.95 3.87
CA ALA A 219 21.05 2.79 3.74
C ALA A 219 22.28 2.90 4.64
N ALA A 220 23.12 1.86 4.64
CA ALA A 220 24.49 1.93 5.15
C ALA A 220 25.42 1.20 4.19
N LEU A 221 26.65 1.72 4.07
CA LEU A 221 27.72 1.11 3.29
C LEU A 221 28.80 0.57 4.22
N GLN A 222 29.45 -0.51 3.80
CA GLN A 222 30.54 -1.14 4.53
C GLN A 222 31.70 -1.51 3.62
N ARG A 223 32.90 -1.57 4.19
CA ARG A 223 34.11 -2.13 3.58
C ARG A 223 34.99 -2.82 4.64
N PRO A 224 35.86 -3.77 4.28
CA PRO A 224 36.85 -4.30 5.21
C PRO A 224 37.69 -3.18 5.82
N ARG A 225 37.92 -3.23 7.13
CA ARG A 225 38.65 -2.18 7.85
C ARG A 225 40.04 -1.96 7.23
N GLY A 226 40.34 -0.71 6.89
CA GLY A 226 41.61 -0.30 6.29
C GLY A 226 41.70 -0.51 4.77
N SER A 227 40.68 -1.12 4.14
CA SER A 227 40.60 -1.19 2.69
C SER A 227 40.36 0.19 2.07
N THR A 228 41.07 0.48 1.00
CA THR A 228 40.87 1.65 0.13
C THR A 228 40.33 1.25 -1.24
N ASN A 229 40.11 -0.04 -1.49
CA ASN A 229 39.64 -0.56 -2.75
C ASN A 229 38.13 -0.27 -2.92
N PRO A 230 37.72 0.56 -3.92
CA PRO A 230 36.31 0.87 -4.11
C PRO A 230 35.45 -0.34 -4.45
N ALA A 231 36.03 -1.39 -5.04
CA ALA A 231 35.33 -2.63 -5.36
C ALA A 231 34.93 -3.45 -4.11
N GLU A 232 35.47 -3.13 -2.94
CA GLU A 232 35.13 -3.78 -1.67
C GLU A 232 34.05 -3.02 -0.88
N VAL A 233 33.59 -1.87 -1.40
CA VAL A 233 32.41 -1.19 -0.84
C VAL A 233 31.16 -1.98 -1.20
N SER A 234 30.33 -2.23 -0.20
CA SER A 234 29.06 -2.95 -0.35
C SER A 234 28.00 -2.38 0.58
N PHE A 235 26.74 -2.64 0.27
CA PHE A 235 25.63 -2.32 1.18
C PHE A 235 25.64 -3.22 2.41
N VAL A 236 25.39 -2.64 3.57
CA VAL A 236 24.96 -3.39 4.76
C VAL A 236 23.55 -3.91 4.49
N PRO A 237 23.21 -5.17 4.79
CA PRO A 237 21.87 -5.74 4.57
C PRO A 237 20.86 -5.25 5.63
N LEU A 238 20.68 -3.94 5.76
CA LEU A 238 19.82 -3.33 6.79
C LEU A 238 18.36 -3.80 6.68
N GLY A 239 17.87 -4.04 5.46
CA GLY A 239 16.54 -4.56 5.23
C GLY A 239 16.35 -5.95 5.84
N GLU A 240 17.32 -6.86 5.67
CA GLU A 240 17.30 -8.18 6.31
C GLU A 240 17.37 -8.09 7.84
N LEU A 241 18.27 -7.27 8.37
CA LEU A 241 18.44 -7.10 9.81
C LEU A 241 17.15 -6.57 10.45
N GLN A 242 16.54 -5.55 9.86
CA GLN A 242 15.27 -5.01 10.37
C GLN A 242 14.09 -5.97 10.16
N ALA A 243 14.01 -6.66 9.03
CA ALA A 243 12.94 -7.63 8.79
C ALA A 243 12.97 -8.74 9.85
N ARG A 244 14.15 -9.27 10.18
CA ARG A 244 14.32 -10.29 11.23
C ARG A 244 13.98 -9.76 12.63
N ALA A 245 14.21 -8.48 12.89
CA ALA A 245 13.91 -7.86 14.18
C ALA A 245 12.43 -7.51 14.34
N LYS A 246 11.74 -7.12 13.26
CA LYS A 246 10.39 -6.51 13.30
C LYS A 246 9.27 -7.43 12.82
N LEU A 247 9.57 -8.39 11.94
CA LEU A 247 8.54 -9.24 11.33
C LEU A 247 8.37 -10.56 12.08
N THR A 248 7.15 -11.07 12.07
CA THR A 248 6.83 -12.41 12.57
C THR A 248 7.32 -13.48 11.59
N PRO A 249 7.53 -14.74 12.05
CA PRO A 249 7.87 -15.85 11.16
C PRO A 249 6.87 -16.07 10.02
N ALA A 250 5.58 -15.78 10.25
CA ALA A 250 4.55 -15.91 9.22
C ALA A 250 4.68 -14.85 8.12
N GLN A 251 5.13 -13.63 8.45
CA GLN A 251 5.35 -12.55 7.49
C GLN A 251 6.62 -12.75 6.64
N LEU A 252 7.58 -13.52 7.16
CA LEU A 252 8.82 -13.90 6.46
C LEU A 252 8.69 -15.23 5.69
N ALA A 253 7.55 -15.92 5.82
CA ALA A 253 7.36 -17.21 5.18
C ALA A 253 7.12 -17.03 3.66
N PRO A 254 7.71 -17.89 2.81
CA PRO A 254 7.47 -17.87 1.37
C PRO A 254 5.99 -17.92 1.01
N VAL A 255 5.60 -17.16 0.00
CA VAL A 255 4.24 -17.14 -0.54
C VAL A 255 4.20 -17.90 -1.85
N ALA A 256 3.15 -18.70 -2.04
CA ALA A 256 3.00 -19.53 -3.23
C ALA A 256 2.92 -18.67 -4.51
N LYS A 257 3.71 -19.04 -5.54
CA LYS A 257 3.83 -18.31 -6.81
C LYS A 257 2.49 -18.06 -7.50
N GLU A 258 1.56 -18.98 -7.34
CA GLU A 258 0.22 -18.96 -7.93
C GLU A 258 -0.64 -17.79 -7.42
N ARG A 259 -0.27 -17.21 -6.26
CA ARG A 259 -0.94 -16.02 -5.73
C ARG A 259 -0.59 -14.75 -6.50
N PHE A 260 0.52 -14.73 -7.21
CA PHE A 260 1.00 -13.58 -8.00
C PHE A 260 0.49 -13.66 -9.43
N THR A 261 -0.83 -13.60 -9.57
CA THR A 261 -1.52 -13.54 -10.86
C THR A 261 -2.30 -12.24 -10.93
N ALA A 262 -2.50 -11.71 -12.14
CA ALA A 262 -3.30 -10.51 -12.36
C ALA A 262 -4.78 -10.74 -11.97
N PRO A 263 -5.25 -10.25 -10.80
CA PRO A 263 -6.59 -10.54 -10.37
C PRO A 263 -7.58 -9.72 -11.20
N ARG A 264 -8.48 -10.38 -11.92
CA ARG A 264 -9.59 -9.70 -12.65
C ARG A 264 -10.85 -9.57 -11.81
N THR A 265 -10.97 -10.45 -10.82
CA THR A 265 -12.12 -10.58 -9.94
C THR A 265 -11.66 -11.14 -8.61
N VAL A 266 -12.31 -10.69 -7.55
CA VAL A 266 -12.14 -11.24 -6.20
C VAL A 266 -13.50 -11.38 -5.54
N LYS A 267 -13.64 -12.44 -4.74
CA LYS A 267 -14.83 -12.68 -3.93
C LYS A 267 -14.46 -12.52 -2.46
N VAL A 268 -14.99 -11.47 -1.83
CA VAL A 268 -14.76 -11.13 -0.42
C VAL A 268 -16.12 -10.98 0.25
N PRO A 269 -16.36 -11.57 1.44
CA PRO A 269 -17.54 -11.23 2.21
C PRO A 269 -17.45 -9.76 2.64
N SER A 270 -18.23 -8.90 1.99
CA SER A 270 -18.33 -7.46 2.24
C SER A 270 -19.59 -7.17 3.04
N LEU A 271 -19.44 -6.78 4.31
CA LEU A 271 -20.56 -6.60 5.24
C LEU A 271 -20.71 -5.15 5.69
N MET A 272 -21.94 -4.64 5.60
CA MET A 272 -22.30 -3.27 5.97
C MET A 272 -23.04 -3.25 7.30
N PHE A 273 -22.52 -2.46 8.23
CA PHE A 273 -23.09 -2.15 9.54
C PHE A 273 -23.39 -0.65 9.63
N HIS A 274 -24.19 -0.22 10.62
CA HIS A 274 -24.39 1.20 10.94
C HIS A 274 -24.23 1.43 12.43
N TYR A 275 -25.16 0.95 13.26
CA TYR A 275 -25.10 1.16 14.72
C TYR A 275 -24.75 -0.12 15.49
N VAL A 276 -24.08 0.06 16.64
CA VAL A 276 -24.07 -0.95 17.72
C VAL A 276 -24.88 -0.44 18.91
N ARG A 277 -26.17 -0.81 18.99
CA ARG A 277 -27.07 -0.40 20.07
C ARG A 277 -28.26 -1.33 20.24
N ILE A 278 -28.96 -1.21 21.37
CA ILE A 278 -30.19 -1.95 21.65
C ILE A 278 -31.38 -1.11 21.21
N VAL A 279 -32.17 -1.63 20.26
CA VAL A 279 -33.38 -0.98 19.76
C VAL A 279 -34.59 -1.89 19.97
N ASP A 280 -35.70 -1.30 20.43
CA ASP A 280 -37.00 -1.99 20.48
C ASP A 280 -37.65 -1.95 19.08
N PRO A 281 -37.77 -3.09 18.37
CA PRO A 281 -38.30 -3.13 17.01
C PRO A 281 -39.76 -2.68 16.93
N LYS A 282 -40.50 -2.68 18.05
CA LYS A 282 -41.89 -2.19 18.08
C LYS A 282 -41.97 -0.65 18.05
N LYS A 283 -40.89 0.04 18.42
CA LYS A 283 -40.82 1.50 18.51
C LYS A 283 -40.05 2.12 17.35
N ASP A 284 -38.97 1.47 16.92
CA ASP A 284 -38.08 1.96 15.87
C ASP A 284 -37.60 0.80 15.01
N LEU A 285 -38.45 0.38 14.05
CA LEU A 285 -38.14 -0.73 13.16
C LEU A 285 -36.97 -0.40 12.22
N LEU A 286 -36.85 0.85 11.77
CA LEU A 286 -35.75 1.28 10.92
C LEU A 286 -34.43 1.22 11.68
N GLY A 287 -34.36 1.85 12.86
CA GLY A 287 -33.17 1.78 13.71
C GLY A 287 -32.85 0.35 14.13
N TYR A 288 -33.84 -0.49 14.38
CA TYR A 288 -33.60 -1.92 14.64
C TYR A 288 -32.95 -2.61 13.43
N ASN A 289 -33.41 -2.35 12.21
CA ASN A 289 -32.82 -2.94 11.00
C ASN A 289 -31.43 -2.38 10.67
N LEU A 290 -31.05 -1.22 11.23
CA LEU A 290 -29.73 -0.61 11.09
C LEU A 290 -28.80 -0.86 12.29
N SER A 291 -29.28 -1.52 13.35
CA SER A 291 -28.50 -1.74 14.57
C SER A 291 -28.19 -3.20 14.80
N ILE A 292 -26.97 -3.52 15.21
CA ILE A 292 -26.65 -4.80 15.83
C ILE A 292 -26.56 -4.62 17.35
N LYS A 293 -26.99 -5.63 18.13
CA LYS A 293 -26.83 -5.61 19.59
C LYS A 293 -25.34 -5.77 19.95
N PRO A 294 -24.83 -5.07 20.99
CA PRO A 294 -23.45 -5.22 21.43
C PRO A 294 -23.01 -6.68 21.64
N ASP A 295 -23.81 -7.50 22.33
CA ASP A 295 -23.47 -8.90 22.59
C ASP A 295 -23.37 -9.74 21.31
N ASN A 296 -24.23 -9.49 20.32
CA ASN A 296 -24.15 -10.19 19.03
C ASN A 296 -22.91 -9.74 18.27
N TYR A 297 -22.63 -8.44 18.27
CA TYR A 297 -21.43 -7.91 17.63
C TYR A 297 -20.14 -8.54 18.19
N LEU A 298 -20.01 -8.62 19.52
CA LEU A 298 -18.87 -9.29 20.16
C LEU A 298 -18.75 -10.76 19.73
N LYS A 299 -19.87 -11.50 19.70
CA LYS A 299 -19.90 -12.88 19.20
C LYS A 299 -19.48 -12.98 17.74
N PHE A 300 -19.86 -12.02 16.90
CA PHE A 300 -19.46 -12.01 15.49
C PHE A 300 -17.96 -11.85 15.36
N LEU A 301 -17.35 -10.91 16.08
CA LEU A 301 -15.89 -10.72 16.07
C LEU A 301 -15.14 -11.97 16.58
N ASP A 302 -15.58 -12.54 17.70
CA ASP A 302 -14.95 -13.73 18.27
C ASP A 302 -15.02 -14.91 17.31
N TRP A 303 -16.16 -15.11 16.65
CA TRP A 303 -16.31 -16.16 15.65
C TRP A 303 -15.45 -15.91 14.41
N VAL A 304 -15.39 -14.67 13.90
CA VAL A 304 -14.52 -14.29 12.75
C VAL A 304 -13.07 -14.64 13.05
N GLN A 305 -12.59 -14.29 14.24
CA GLN A 305 -11.24 -14.60 14.69
C GLN A 305 -11.00 -16.12 14.78
N GLN A 306 -11.92 -16.85 15.43
CA GLN A 306 -11.82 -18.31 15.59
C GLN A 306 -11.89 -19.07 14.27
N ALA A 307 -12.67 -18.58 13.30
CA ALA A 307 -12.78 -19.15 11.96
C ALA A 307 -11.57 -18.83 11.06
N GLY A 308 -10.64 -17.98 11.55
CA GLY A 308 -9.40 -17.62 10.90
C GLY A 308 -9.58 -16.65 9.74
N PHE A 309 -10.62 -15.82 9.77
CA PHE A 309 -10.78 -14.74 8.81
C PHE A 309 -9.90 -13.55 9.21
N ASN A 310 -9.37 -12.86 8.20
CA ASN A 310 -8.56 -11.66 8.37
C ASN A 310 -9.35 -10.47 7.85
N THR A 311 -9.64 -9.50 8.71
CA THR A 311 -10.40 -8.34 8.28
C THR A 311 -9.57 -7.42 7.39
N VAL A 312 -10.20 -6.84 6.37
CA VAL A 312 -9.58 -5.92 5.41
C VAL A 312 -10.46 -4.71 5.17
N THR A 313 -9.85 -3.60 4.76
CA THR A 313 -10.57 -2.38 4.38
C THR A 313 -11.04 -2.42 2.92
N VAL A 314 -11.97 -1.54 2.56
CA VAL A 314 -12.41 -1.30 1.17
C VAL A 314 -11.22 -0.95 0.27
N GLY A 315 -10.33 -0.07 0.75
CA GLY A 315 -9.09 0.29 0.08
C GLY A 315 -8.17 -0.90 -0.19
N GLN A 316 -8.06 -1.86 0.74
CA GLN A 316 -7.22 -3.06 0.51
C GLN A 316 -7.78 -3.94 -0.61
N VAL A 317 -9.10 -4.11 -0.70
CA VAL A 317 -9.72 -4.87 -1.80
C VAL A 317 -9.48 -4.17 -3.13
N TYR A 318 -9.55 -2.84 -3.16
CA TYR A 318 -9.18 -2.02 -4.32
C TYR A 318 -7.70 -2.20 -4.68
N ASP A 319 -6.78 -2.06 -3.73
CA ASP A 319 -5.33 -2.13 -3.96
C ASP A 319 -4.91 -3.52 -4.48
N TYR A 320 -5.57 -4.60 -4.03
CA TYR A 320 -5.38 -5.93 -4.59
C TYR A 320 -5.78 -5.98 -6.07
N LEU A 321 -6.98 -5.50 -6.39
CA LEU A 321 -7.48 -5.52 -7.76
C LEU A 321 -6.70 -4.60 -8.70
N GLN A 322 -6.12 -3.50 -8.20
CA GLN A 322 -5.48 -2.49 -9.04
C GLN A 322 -3.96 -2.61 -9.10
N TYR A 323 -3.34 -3.06 -8.01
CA TYR A 323 -1.88 -3.07 -7.86
C TYR A 323 -1.33 -4.45 -7.53
N GLY A 324 -2.20 -5.47 -7.40
CA GLY A 324 -1.78 -6.83 -7.07
C GLY A 324 -1.30 -7.01 -5.63
N ILE A 325 -1.51 -6.02 -4.75
CA ILE A 325 -1.12 -6.11 -3.34
C ILE A 325 -1.95 -7.21 -2.67
N LEU A 326 -1.31 -8.31 -2.28
CA LEU A 326 -2.02 -9.51 -1.85
C LEU A 326 -2.92 -9.25 -0.64
N LEU A 327 -4.17 -9.71 -0.72
CA LEU A 327 -5.02 -9.83 0.45
C LEU A 327 -4.52 -10.95 1.37
N PRO A 328 -4.73 -10.86 2.70
CA PRO A 328 -4.49 -11.99 3.59
C PRO A 328 -5.39 -13.18 3.23
N ASP A 329 -5.04 -14.37 3.74
CA ASP A 329 -5.90 -15.55 3.58
C ASP A 329 -7.25 -15.32 4.26
N LYS A 330 -8.32 -15.91 3.70
CA LYS A 330 -9.70 -15.73 4.19
C LYS A 330 -10.02 -14.24 4.48
N PRO A 331 -9.89 -13.34 3.48
CA PRO A 331 -10.18 -11.92 3.71
C PRO A 331 -11.68 -11.74 3.98
N ILE A 332 -12.02 -10.82 4.87
CA ILE A 332 -13.39 -10.38 5.14
C ILE A 332 -13.42 -8.86 5.29
N GLN A 333 -14.37 -8.18 4.65
CA GLN A 333 -14.42 -6.72 4.64
C GLN A 333 -15.60 -6.24 5.48
N PHE A 334 -15.31 -5.44 6.51
CA PHE A 334 -16.33 -4.77 7.32
C PHE A 334 -16.34 -3.29 7.01
N ARG A 335 -17.55 -2.72 6.90
CA ARG A 335 -17.75 -1.28 6.87
C ARG A 335 -18.84 -0.82 7.83
N TRP A 336 -18.66 0.39 8.32
CA TRP A 336 -19.58 1.10 9.19
C TRP A 336 -19.96 2.40 8.52
N ASP A 337 -21.23 2.55 8.19
CA ASP A 337 -21.75 3.74 7.53
C ASP A 337 -22.24 4.74 8.61
N ASP A 338 -22.23 6.04 8.28
CA ASP A 338 -22.74 7.20 9.02
C ASP A 338 -21.83 7.86 10.08
N GLY A 339 -20.89 7.14 10.69
CA GLY A 339 -19.92 7.76 11.63
C GLY A 339 -20.49 8.06 13.02
N HIS A 340 -21.15 7.08 13.63
CA HIS A 340 -21.88 7.21 14.91
C HIS A 340 -20.98 7.17 16.15
N ASP A 341 -21.52 7.62 17.29
CA ASP A 341 -20.86 7.51 18.59
C ASP A 341 -20.45 6.06 18.95
N SER A 342 -21.27 5.07 18.55
CA SER A 342 -21.00 3.65 18.75
C SER A 342 -19.76 3.16 18.00
N ASP A 343 -19.27 3.90 17.01
CA ASP A 343 -18.09 3.53 16.22
C ASP A 343 -16.82 3.52 17.07
N TRP A 344 -16.78 4.31 18.16
CA TRP A 344 -15.68 4.24 19.11
C TRP A 344 -15.63 2.86 19.81
N PHE A 345 -16.78 2.32 20.20
CA PHE A 345 -16.87 0.97 20.77
C PHE A 345 -16.48 -0.10 19.74
N VAL A 346 -16.98 0.03 18.51
CA VAL A 346 -16.64 -0.84 17.38
C VAL A 346 -15.12 -0.91 17.19
N TYR A 347 -14.49 0.25 17.02
CA TYR A 347 -13.04 0.38 16.82
C TYR A 347 -12.26 -0.27 17.96
N GLN A 348 -12.62 0.02 19.22
CA GLN A 348 -11.92 -0.53 20.38
C GLN A 348 -11.99 -2.07 20.42
N GLU A 349 -13.15 -2.66 20.12
CA GLU A 349 -13.32 -4.11 20.12
C GLU A 349 -12.61 -4.80 18.95
N MET A 350 -12.55 -4.16 17.78
CA MET A 350 -11.79 -4.67 16.64
C MET A 350 -10.27 -4.57 16.89
N LYS A 351 -9.80 -3.43 17.40
CA LYS A 351 -8.38 -3.20 17.69
C LYS A 351 -7.83 -4.21 18.69
N LYS A 352 -8.59 -4.56 19.75
CA LYS A 352 -8.22 -5.63 20.70
C LYS A 352 -7.95 -6.99 20.06
N ARG A 353 -8.54 -7.24 18.89
CA ARG A 353 -8.44 -8.50 18.14
C ARG A 353 -7.50 -8.42 16.94
N GLY A 354 -6.78 -7.30 16.77
CA GLY A 354 -5.91 -7.08 15.61
C GLY A 354 -6.68 -6.94 14.29
N MET A 355 -7.94 -6.51 14.35
CA MET A 355 -8.80 -6.34 13.18
C MET A 355 -8.85 -4.88 12.72
N THR A 356 -9.06 -4.68 11.43
CA THR A 356 -9.36 -3.39 10.77
C THR A 356 -10.75 -3.39 10.08
N ALA A 357 -11.26 -2.20 9.71
CA ALA A 357 -12.49 -1.97 8.96
C ALA A 357 -12.42 -0.61 8.22
N THR A 358 -13.45 -0.32 7.42
CA THR A 358 -13.67 1.02 6.84
C THR A 358 -14.84 1.73 7.54
N PHE A 359 -14.66 2.98 7.97
CA PHE A 359 -15.72 3.85 8.48
C PHE A 359 -16.07 4.93 7.45
N PHE A 360 -17.31 5.00 7.01
CA PHE A 360 -17.80 6.03 6.08
C PHE A 360 -18.47 7.15 6.86
N VAL A 361 -17.80 8.30 6.94
CA VAL A 361 -18.14 9.38 7.87
C VAL A 361 -18.85 10.53 7.17
N ILE A 362 -19.93 11.03 7.77
CA ILE A 362 -20.64 12.23 7.34
C ILE A 362 -19.89 13.46 7.88
N SER A 363 -19.13 14.16 7.02
CA SER A 363 -18.08 15.09 7.48
C SER A 363 -18.59 16.31 8.26
N ARG A 364 -19.88 16.67 8.16
CA ARG A 364 -20.49 17.77 8.93
C ARG A 364 -21.45 17.31 10.03
N ARG A 365 -21.46 16.01 10.36
CA ARG A 365 -22.26 15.43 11.44
C ARG A 365 -21.43 14.48 12.31
N LEU A 366 -20.22 14.90 12.64
CA LEU A 366 -19.30 14.09 13.44
C LEU A 366 -19.87 13.88 14.85
N GLU A 367 -20.12 12.62 15.22
CA GLU A 367 -20.47 12.24 16.59
C GLU A 367 -19.23 11.91 17.44
N LEU A 368 -18.12 11.50 16.80
CA LEU A 368 -16.80 11.40 17.41
C LEU A 368 -15.97 12.67 17.16
N THR A 369 -15.02 12.94 18.06
CA THR A 369 -14.10 14.07 17.91
C THR A 369 -13.09 13.84 16.78
N PRO A 370 -12.54 14.91 16.16
CA PRO A 370 -11.46 14.78 15.17
C PRO A 370 -10.27 13.96 15.67
N ALA A 371 -9.88 14.11 16.94
CA ALA A 371 -8.78 13.34 17.53
C ALA A 371 -9.09 11.84 17.60
N GLN A 372 -10.34 11.45 17.84
CA GLN A 372 -10.74 10.04 17.82
C GLN A 372 -10.68 9.48 16.40
N TRP A 373 -11.13 10.23 15.37
CA TRP A 373 -11.01 9.78 13.98
C TRP A 373 -9.56 9.66 13.53
N GLN A 374 -8.70 10.62 13.90
CA GLN A 374 -7.27 10.54 13.65
C GLN A 374 -6.64 9.30 14.33
N GLN A 375 -7.05 8.99 15.56
CA GLN A 375 -6.56 7.79 16.25
C GLN A 375 -7.02 6.51 15.56
N ILE A 376 -8.28 6.43 15.12
CA ILE A 376 -8.83 5.29 14.38
C ILE A 376 -8.02 5.07 13.09
N ASP A 377 -7.76 6.14 12.34
CA ASP A 377 -6.96 6.10 11.11
C ASP A 377 -5.52 5.64 11.35
N GLN A 378 -4.84 6.23 12.34
CA GLN A 378 -3.45 5.88 12.71
C GLN A 378 -3.31 4.41 13.14
N ASP A 379 -4.37 3.81 13.69
CA ASP A 379 -4.39 2.39 14.06
C ASP A 379 -4.69 1.44 12.88
N GLY A 380 -4.76 1.96 11.66
CA GLY A 380 -4.87 1.17 10.43
C GLY A 380 -6.31 0.86 10.00
N PHE A 381 -7.31 1.55 10.56
CA PHE A 381 -8.67 1.57 10.03
C PHE A 381 -8.77 2.61 8.91
N GLU A 382 -9.62 2.36 7.92
CA GLU A 382 -9.81 3.30 6.81
C GLU A 382 -10.96 4.27 7.13
N ILE A 383 -10.75 5.57 6.92
CA ILE A 383 -11.82 6.56 6.95
C ILE A 383 -12.19 6.96 5.52
N GLY A 384 -13.42 6.62 5.12
CA GLY A 384 -14.03 6.98 3.85
C GLY A 384 -15.07 8.09 3.98
N ALA A 385 -15.43 8.70 2.85
CA ALA A 385 -16.40 9.79 2.82
C ALA A 385 -17.84 9.30 2.66
N HIS A 386 -18.76 9.88 3.44
CA HIS A 386 -20.21 9.64 3.32
C HIS A 386 -21.02 10.91 3.07
N THR A 387 -20.49 11.80 2.22
CA THR A 387 -20.99 13.16 1.96
C THR A 387 -20.88 14.10 3.16
N ARG A 388 -21.25 15.37 2.98
CA ARG A 388 -21.21 16.35 4.07
C ARG A 388 -22.42 16.23 4.98
N THR A 389 -23.62 16.05 4.39
CA THR A 389 -24.89 16.15 5.12
C THR A 389 -25.84 14.98 4.89
N HIS A 390 -25.39 13.91 4.22
CA HIS A 390 -26.14 12.69 3.96
C HIS A 390 -27.48 12.87 3.18
N PRO A 391 -27.53 13.65 2.08
CA PRO A 391 -28.73 13.77 1.26
C PRO A 391 -28.88 12.63 0.25
N ASP A 392 -30.08 12.48 -0.32
CA ASP A 392 -30.25 11.73 -1.58
C ASP A 392 -29.56 12.49 -2.72
N LEU A 393 -28.42 11.99 -3.17
CA LEU A 393 -27.54 12.67 -4.12
C LEU A 393 -28.17 12.89 -5.50
N ARG A 394 -29.24 12.17 -5.85
CA ARG A 394 -29.88 12.24 -7.18
C ARG A 394 -30.64 13.54 -7.41
N GLY A 395 -30.93 14.30 -6.34
CA GLY A 395 -31.72 15.54 -6.40
C GLY A 395 -31.14 16.72 -5.61
N VAL A 396 -29.92 16.60 -5.09
CA VAL A 396 -29.29 17.67 -4.31
C VAL A 396 -28.82 18.81 -5.23
N LYS A 397 -29.04 20.07 -4.80
CA LYS A 397 -28.65 21.25 -5.57
C LYS A 397 -27.13 21.41 -5.69
N ASP A 398 -26.41 21.14 -4.60
CA ASP A 398 -24.95 21.29 -4.53
C ASP A 398 -24.26 19.92 -4.40
N LEU A 399 -24.29 19.16 -5.49
CA LEU A 399 -23.74 17.81 -5.55
C LEU A 399 -22.23 17.78 -5.31
N ALA A 400 -21.48 18.73 -5.88
CA ALA A 400 -20.04 18.83 -5.68
C ALA A 400 -19.69 19.26 -4.25
N GLY A 401 -20.47 20.19 -3.67
CA GLY A 401 -20.31 20.58 -2.27
C GLY A 401 -20.51 19.42 -1.31
N GLU A 402 -21.43 18.49 -1.60
CA GLU A 402 -21.62 17.27 -0.81
C GLU A 402 -20.51 16.25 -1.00
N ILE A 403 -20.13 15.95 -2.25
CA ILE A 403 -19.17 14.90 -2.58
C ILE A 403 -17.73 15.38 -2.39
N THR A 404 -17.25 16.29 -3.24
CA THR A 404 -15.88 16.84 -3.17
C THR A 404 -15.66 17.52 -1.83
N GLY A 405 -16.66 18.25 -1.34
CA GLY A 405 -16.54 18.93 -0.06
C GLY A 405 -16.35 17.99 1.13
N SER A 406 -16.98 16.82 1.13
CA SER A 406 -16.76 15.83 2.20
C SER A 406 -15.34 15.27 2.20
N LYS A 407 -14.78 15.05 0.99
CA LYS A 407 -13.39 14.67 0.83
C LYS A 407 -12.46 15.74 1.43
N THR A 408 -12.63 17.00 1.04
CA THR A 408 -11.83 18.11 1.56
C THR A 408 -11.92 18.24 3.08
N ASP A 409 -13.11 18.10 3.66
CA ASP A 409 -13.29 18.20 5.12
C ASP A 409 -12.53 17.08 5.85
N LEU A 410 -12.60 15.85 5.34
CA LEU A 410 -11.93 14.69 5.95
C LEU A 410 -10.41 14.72 5.72
N GLU A 411 -9.93 15.09 4.53
CA GLU A 411 -8.49 15.25 4.26
C GLU A 411 -7.86 16.32 5.15
N ALA A 412 -8.58 17.43 5.41
CA ALA A 412 -8.13 18.44 6.36
C ALA A 412 -8.07 17.91 7.80
N MET A 413 -8.93 16.97 8.17
CA MET A 413 -8.94 16.33 9.48
C MET A 413 -7.82 15.29 9.62
N LEU A 414 -7.59 14.48 8.59
CA LEU A 414 -6.69 13.32 8.65
C LEU A 414 -5.25 13.65 8.25
N GLY A 415 -5.05 14.67 7.40
CA GLY A 415 -3.73 15.07 6.91
C GLY A 415 -3.20 14.24 5.74
N HIS A 416 -4.00 13.32 5.19
CA HIS A 416 -3.69 12.54 3.99
C HIS A 416 -4.94 12.38 3.10
N PRO A 417 -4.78 11.99 1.82
CA PRO A 417 -5.89 11.86 0.87
C PRO A 417 -6.95 10.82 1.27
N VAL A 418 -8.23 11.11 0.98
CA VAL A 418 -9.36 10.18 1.19
C VAL A 418 -9.81 9.57 -0.14
N ARG A 419 -9.82 8.23 -0.21
CA ARG A 419 -9.96 7.48 -1.48
C ARG A 419 -11.28 6.74 -1.65
N SER A 420 -11.97 6.41 -0.57
CA SER A 420 -13.21 5.63 -0.62
C SER A 420 -14.45 6.49 -0.35
N PHE A 421 -15.55 6.14 -1.00
CA PHE A 421 -16.84 6.83 -0.86
C PHE A 421 -18.00 5.83 -0.69
N ALA A 422 -18.98 6.15 0.15
CA ALA A 422 -20.24 5.41 0.22
C ALA A 422 -21.41 6.31 -0.21
N TYR A 423 -22.28 5.81 -1.08
CA TYR A 423 -23.48 6.55 -1.49
C TYR A 423 -24.53 6.52 -0.37
N PRO A 424 -25.04 7.67 0.12
CA PRO A 424 -26.13 7.71 1.09
C PRO A 424 -27.33 6.87 0.63
N SER A 425 -27.79 5.96 1.50
CA SER A 425 -28.87 5.00 1.21
C SER A 425 -28.63 4.14 -0.05
N GLY A 426 -27.40 4.04 -0.55
CA GLY A 426 -27.03 3.36 -1.79
C GLY A 426 -27.59 4.00 -3.07
N LYS A 427 -28.05 5.26 -3.01
CA LYS A 427 -28.72 5.91 -4.13
C LYS A 427 -27.75 6.71 -4.99
N TYR A 428 -27.72 6.40 -6.28
CA TYR A 428 -26.88 7.08 -7.26
C TYR A 428 -27.55 7.15 -8.64
N ASN A 429 -26.97 7.95 -9.53
CA ASN A 429 -27.23 7.95 -10.97
C ASN A 429 -25.90 8.28 -11.68
N ASP A 430 -25.88 8.30 -13.02
CA ASP A 430 -24.63 8.50 -13.77
C ASP A 430 -23.97 9.87 -13.50
N THR A 431 -24.77 10.91 -13.25
CA THR A 431 -24.25 12.23 -12.85
C THR A 431 -23.53 12.16 -11.50
N VAL A 432 -24.13 11.49 -10.51
CA VAL A 432 -23.51 11.29 -9.19
C VAL A 432 -22.21 10.49 -9.31
N VAL A 433 -22.22 9.39 -10.04
CA VAL A 433 -21.02 8.55 -10.26
C VAL A 433 -19.91 9.35 -10.96
N LYS A 434 -20.26 10.18 -11.94
CA LYS A 434 -19.30 11.07 -12.61
C LYS A 434 -18.67 12.04 -11.61
N VAL A 435 -19.45 12.69 -10.75
CA VAL A 435 -18.90 13.60 -9.74
C VAL A 435 -17.99 12.88 -8.78
N VAL A 436 -18.38 11.70 -8.26
CA VAL A 436 -17.50 10.88 -7.40
C VAL A 436 -16.15 10.59 -8.09
N ARG A 437 -16.18 10.20 -9.37
CA ARG A 437 -14.96 9.95 -10.15
C ARG A 437 -14.12 11.22 -10.32
N ASP A 438 -14.74 12.33 -10.71
CA ASP A 438 -14.05 13.60 -10.95
C ASP A 438 -13.49 14.22 -9.65
N SER A 439 -14.06 13.88 -8.49
CA SER A 439 -13.51 14.22 -7.16
C SER A 439 -12.28 13.38 -6.77
N GLY A 440 -11.88 12.43 -7.63
CA GLY A 440 -10.71 11.58 -7.42
C GLY A 440 -10.90 10.50 -6.35
N PHE A 441 -12.13 10.06 -6.09
CA PHE A 441 -12.34 8.84 -5.30
C PHE A 441 -11.90 7.62 -6.13
N ALA A 442 -11.08 6.77 -5.52
CA ALA A 442 -10.56 5.56 -6.14
C ALA A 442 -11.64 4.47 -6.21
N VAL A 443 -12.47 4.38 -5.16
CA VAL A 443 -13.50 3.35 -5.01
C VAL A 443 -14.77 3.93 -4.39
N ALA A 444 -15.92 3.41 -4.80
CA ALA A 444 -17.17 3.74 -4.14
C ALA A 444 -18.09 2.51 -3.99
N VAL A 445 -18.80 2.47 -2.87
CA VAL A 445 -19.61 1.33 -2.45
C VAL A 445 -21.09 1.69 -2.38
N THR A 446 -21.96 0.73 -2.70
CA THR A 446 -23.43 0.90 -2.73
C THR A 446 -24.09 0.10 -1.60
N THR A 447 -25.42 -0.04 -1.65
CA THR A 447 -26.20 -1.01 -0.85
C THR A 447 -26.68 -2.19 -1.71
N ASP A 448 -26.21 -2.28 -2.96
CA ASP A 448 -26.56 -3.38 -3.86
C ASP A 448 -25.94 -4.69 -3.33
N GLY A 449 -26.77 -5.73 -3.22
CA GLY A 449 -26.37 -7.02 -2.66
C GLY A 449 -25.30 -7.72 -3.50
N GLY A 450 -24.18 -8.14 -2.88
CA GLY A 450 -23.17 -8.95 -3.55
C GLY A 450 -21.84 -9.04 -2.81
N TYR A 451 -20.94 -9.87 -3.36
CA TYR A 451 -19.64 -10.20 -2.77
C TYR A 451 -18.48 -10.19 -3.78
N THR A 452 -18.78 -9.95 -5.05
CA THR A 452 -17.81 -10.04 -6.13
C THR A 452 -17.43 -8.65 -6.58
N TRP A 453 -16.13 -8.38 -6.49
CA TRP A 453 -15.51 -7.15 -6.96
C TRP A 453 -14.72 -7.48 -8.22
N THR A 454 -14.64 -6.54 -9.15
CA THR A 454 -13.92 -6.72 -10.42
C THR A 454 -13.00 -5.54 -10.69
N THR A 455 -12.03 -5.74 -11.57
CA THR A 455 -11.13 -4.67 -12.01
C THR A 455 -11.83 -3.55 -12.78
N ASP A 456 -13.08 -3.75 -13.21
CA ASP A 456 -13.87 -2.72 -13.90
C ASP A 456 -14.22 -1.54 -12.98
N LEU A 457 -14.09 -1.73 -11.66
CA LEU A 457 -14.24 -0.73 -10.59
C LEU A 457 -15.23 0.37 -10.93
N LYS A 458 -16.51 -0.02 -11.00
CA LYS A 458 -17.57 0.80 -11.57
C LYS A 458 -17.96 1.97 -10.66
N LEU A 459 -17.27 2.12 -9.53
CA LEU A 459 -17.65 2.94 -8.38
C LEU A 459 -19.05 2.51 -7.89
N LYS A 460 -19.31 1.20 -7.89
CA LYS A 460 -20.61 0.61 -7.55
C LYS A 460 -20.45 -0.70 -6.78
N GLU A 461 -19.43 -0.78 -5.93
CA GLU A 461 -19.05 -2.07 -5.35
C GLU A 461 -20.11 -2.57 -4.36
N PRO A 462 -20.51 -3.85 -4.46
CA PRO A 462 -21.66 -4.38 -3.73
C PRO A 462 -21.32 -4.77 -2.29
N VAL A 463 -22.35 -4.86 -1.45
CA VAL A 463 -22.22 -5.19 -0.02
C VAL A 463 -23.43 -5.99 0.46
N VAL A 464 -23.30 -6.66 1.60
CA VAL A 464 -24.42 -7.31 2.28
C VAL A 464 -24.68 -6.68 3.64
N SER A 465 -25.90 -6.21 3.85
CA SER A 465 -26.31 -5.59 5.12
C SER A 465 -26.31 -6.58 6.27
N VAL A 466 -25.83 -6.12 7.42
CA VAL A 466 -26.05 -6.74 8.73
C VAL A 466 -27.08 -5.91 9.49
N THR A 467 -28.07 -6.59 10.08
CA THR A 467 -29.27 -5.98 10.65
C THR A 467 -29.52 -6.49 12.07
N GLY A 468 -30.42 -5.87 12.82
CA GLY A 468 -30.80 -6.34 14.16
C GLY A 468 -31.48 -7.71 14.20
N GLN A 469 -31.83 -8.26 13.04
CA GLN A 469 -32.37 -9.62 12.90
C GLN A 469 -31.28 -10.68 12.85
N ASP A 470 -30.02 -10.30 12.62
CA ASP A 470 -28.96 -11.27 12.44
C ASP A 470 -28.54 -11.94 13.76
N SER A 471 -28.64 -13.27 13.78
CA SER A 471 -28.00 -14.14 14.77
C SER A 471 -26.57 -14.45 14.33
N LEU A 472 -25.81 -15.14 15.19
CA LEU A 472 -24.46 -15.58 14.81
C LEU A 472 -24.53 -16.58 13.65
N GLU A 473 -25.54 -17.45 13.65
CA GLU A 473 -25.79 -18.36 12.55
C GLU A 473 -26.11 -17.64 11.23
N SER A 474 -27.05 -16.69 11.20
CA SER A 474 -27.38 -15.97 9.95
C SER A 474 -26.23 -15.12 9.44
N PHE A 475 -25.47 -14.50 10.35
CA PHE A 475 -24.23 -13.79 10.04
C PHE A 475 -23.20 -14.73 9.39
N CYS A 476 -22.98 -15.91 9.97
CA CYS A 476 -22.06 -16.91 9.43
C CYS A 476 -22.45 -17.32 8.00
N TYR A 477 -23.74 -17.53 7.72
CA TYR A 477 -24.19 -17.86 6.37
C TYR A 477 -23.93 -16.74 5.35
N LYS A 478 -24.08 -15.48 5.75
CA LYS A 478 -23.70 -14.33 4.90
C LYS A 478 -22.19 -14.34 4.63
N VAL A 479 -21.37 -14.60 5.64
CA VAL A 479 -19.92 -14.71 5.47
C VAL A 479 -19.56 -15.86 4.53
N ARG A 480 -20.12 -17.05 4.74
CA ARG A 480 -19.88 -18.23 3.89
C ARG A 480 -20.28 -17.98 2.44
N ALA A 481 -21.41 -17.31 2.21
CA ALA A 481 -21.89 -16.98 0.87
C ALA A 481 -20.93 -16.03 0.12
N GLY A 482 -20.27 -15.11 0.83
CA GLY A 482 -19.26 -14.22 0.29
C GLY A 482 -17.83 -14.79 0.23
N THR A 483 -17.61 -15.95 0.82
CA THR A 483 -16.29 -16.56 0.89
C THR A 483 -15.90 -17.16 -0.48
N ALA A 484 -14.63 -17.01 -0.86
CA ALA A 484 -14.07 -17.68 -2.05
C ALA A 484 -14.28 -19.20 -1.96
N SER A 485 -14.54 -19.85 -3.10
CA SER A 485 -14.91 -21.27 -3.15
C SER A 485 -13.91 -22.18 -2.44
N GLN A 486 -12.61 -21.87 -2.55
CA GLN A 486 -11.52 -22.61 -1.89
C GLN A 486 -11.60 -22.62 -0.35
N PHE A 487 -12.23 -21.61 0.26
CA PHE A 487 -12.35 -21.51 1.72
C PHE A 487 -13.76 -21.80 2.22
N ALA A 488 -14.78 -21.71 1.35
CA ALA A 488 -16.18 -21.78 1.74
C ALA A 488 -16.58 -23.09 2.45
N SER A 489 -15.99 -24.22 2.07
CA SER A 489 -16.24 -25.52 2.72
C SER A 489 -15.69 -25.60 4.15
N SER A 490 -14.70 -24.77 4.50
CA SER A 490 -14.13 -24.71 5.86
C SER A 490 -14.96 -23.89 6.85
N VAL A 491 -15.97 -23.17 6.38
CA VAL A 491 -16.83 -22.31 7.21
C VAL A 491 -18.01 -23.11 7.75
N ASN A 492 -17.94 -23.48 9.04
CA ASN A 492 -19.01 -24.20 9.73
C ASN A 492 -19.98 -23.23 10.43
N CYS A 493 -21.24 -23.20 9.98
CA CYS A 493 -22.30 -22.39 10.57
C CYS A 493 -23.27 -23.19 11.45
N ASN A 494 -23.17 -24.52 11.47
CA ASN A 494 -24.16 -25.37 12.13
C ASN A 494 -24.00 -25.30 13.66
N GLY A 495 -25.09 -25.01 14.37
CA GLY A 495 -25.14 -25.05 15.83
C GLY A 495 -24.47 -23.87 16.56
N LEU A 496 -24.11 -22.79 15.84
CA LEU A 496 -23.44 -21.62 16.41
C LEU A 496 -24.27 -20.89 17.49
N ASP A 497 -25.61 -20.96 17.39
CA ASP A 497 -26.50 -20.33 18.36
C ASP A 497 -26.61 -21.13 19.70
N ALA A 498 -26.11 -22.37 19.77
CA ALA A 498 -26.17 -23.22 20.97
C ALA A 498 -24.87 -23.24 21.82
N ALA A 499 -23.75 -22.73 21.30
CA ALA A 499 -22.41 -23.01 21.87
C ALA A 499 -21.69 -21.81 22.53
N THR A 500 -22.28 -20.61 22.58
CA THR A 500 -21.58 -19.41 23.08
C THR A 500 -21.98 -19.02 24.51
N THR A 501 -21.57 -19.82 25.50
CA THR A 501 -21.31 -19.31 26.86
C THR A 501 -19.80 -19.13 27.00
N PRO A 502 -19.28 -17.91 27.30
CA PRO A 502 -17.86 -17.73 27.51
C PRO A 502 -17.41 -18.54 28.73
N SER A 503 -16.36 -19.35 28.55
CA SER A 503 -15.59 -19.95 29.64
C SER A 503 -14.97 -18.82 30.47
N THR A 504 -15.57 -18.49 31.62
CA THR A 504 -14.94 -17.65 32.63
C THR A 504 -13.81 -18.42 33.29
N ASN A 505 -12.56 -18.09 32.95
CA ASN A 505 -11.40 -18.54 33.70
C ASN A 505 -11.30 -17.66 34.98
N PRO A 506 -11.31 -18.21 36.21
CA PRO A 506 -11.40 -17.41 37.43
C PRO A 506 -10.02 -17.14 38.03
N GLN A 507 -9.34 -16.06 37.63
CA GLN A 507 -8.23 -15.43 38.35
C GLN A 507 -8.22 -13.95 37.92
N THR A 508 -8.37 -12.91 38.74
CA THR A 508 -7.97 -12.64 40.12
C THR A 508 -8.92 -11.59 40.70
N ALA A 509 -9.48 -11.83 41.89
CA ALA A 509 -10.21 -10.79 42.64
C ALA A 509 -9.20 -9.87 43.36
N PRO A 510 -9.35 -8.53 43.32
CA PRO A 510 -8.61 -7.65 44.21
C PRO A 510 -9.21 -7.68 45.63
N PRO A 511 -8.40 -7.45 46.68
CA PRO A 511 -8.86 -7.56 48.06
C PRO A 511 -9.89 -6.46 48.37
N THR A 512 -11.01 -6.89 48.95
CA THR A 512 -12.09 -6.04 49.48
C THR A 512 -11.57 -5.14 50.59
N GLY A 513 -11.55 -3.82 50.34
CA GLY A 513 -11.35 -2.79 51.35
C GLY A 513 -12.60 -2.58 52.21
N GLN A 514 -12.37 -2.39 53.51
CA GLN A 514 -13.36 -2.11 54.56
C GLN A 514 -14.14 -0.80 54.37
N PRO A 515 -15.32 -0.66 55.01
CA PRO A 515 -16.23 0.46 54.79
C PRO A 515 -15.81 1.73 55.54
N VAL A 516 -15.82 2.86 54.84
CA VAL A 516 -15.64 4.20 55.44
C VAL A 516 -16.97 4.66 56.04
N THR A 517 -16.95 4.93 57.34
CA THR A 517 -18.04 5.53 58.11
C THR A 517 -18.27 6.99 57.73
N LYS A 518 -19.55 7.36 57.62
CA LYS A 518 -20.09 8.72 57.45
C LYS A 518 -19.48 9.74 58.42
N LYS A 519 -19.17 10.93 57.91
CA LYS A 519 -19.51 12.23 58.51
C LYS A 519 -19.78 13.24 57.40
#